data_AF-A0A1B8W8P8-F1
#
_entry.id   AF-A0A1B8W8P8-F1
#
_cell.length_a   1.000
_cell.length_b   1.000
_cell.length_c   1.000
_cell.angle_alpha   90.00
_cell.angle_beta   90.00
_cell.angle_gamma   90.00
#
_symmetry.space_group_name_H-M   'P 1'
#
loop_
_entity.id
_entity.type
_entity.pdbx_description
1 polymer ?
#
loop_
_entity_poly.entity_id
_entity_poly.type
_entity_poly.pdbx_seq_one_letter_code
_entity_poly.pdbx_strand_id
1 'polypeptide(L)'
;MLMALKRNQKGLTLIELLAVLVIVGIIAAIAIPAISGTINKSKEKADAATDQMIIESVLRYVVDENLNETVTAKSISTELVAKGYLNSDPVWQDTSKKKSTFTATLTGNKWTVTLNT
;
A
#
# COMPACT_ATOMS: atom_id res chain seq x y z
N MET A 1 28.27 -58.14 24.39
CA MET A 1 26.96 -57.86 25.01
C MET A 1 26.49 -56.52 24.45
N LEU A 2 25.41 -56.47 23.67
CA LEU A 2 24.84 -55.23 23.13
C LEU A 2 23.42 -55.09 23.67
N MET A 3 23.19 -54.06 24.48
CA MET A 3 21.87 -53.73 25.00
C MET A 3 21.08 -52.96 23.94
N ALA A 4 19.91 -53.49 23.55
CA ALA A 4 19.01 -52.83 22.62
C ALA A 4 18.23 -51.71 23.32
N LEU A 5 18.43 -50.45 22.90
CA LEU A 5 17.61 -49.31 23.33
C LEU A 5 16.20 -49.44 22.74
N LYS A 6 15.21 -49.74 23.57
CA LYS A 6 13.79 -49.72 23.19
C LYS A 6 13.31 -48.27 23.07
N ARG A 7 13.04 -47.78 21.85
CA ARG A 7 12.45 -46.45 21.62
C ARG A 7 10.96 -46.50 21.97
N ASN A 8 10.57 -45.78 23.02
CA ASN A 8 9.19 -45.64 23.45
C ASN A 8 8.47 -44.58 22.61
N GLN A 9 7.96 -44.95 21.43
CA GLN A 9 7.13 -44.05 20.62
C GLN A 9 5.68 -44.15 21.08
N LYS A 10 5.31 -43.32 22.08
CA LYS A 10 3.91 -43.03 22.35
C LYS A 10 3.38 -42.22 21.16
N GLY A 11 2.59 -42.86 20.30
CA GLY A 11 1.98 -42.21 19.15
C GLY A 11 0.89 -41.22 19.59
N LEU A 12 0.90 -40.03 18.99
CA LEU A 12 -0.23 -39.11 19.02
C LEU A 12 -1.44 -39.80 18.40
N THR A 13 -2.58 -39.68 19.04
CA THR A 13 -3.83 -40.22 18.50
C THR A 13 -4.42 -39.27 17.47
N LEU A 14 -5.14 -39.79 16.47
CA LEU A 14 -5.80 -38.94 15.47
C LEU A 14 -6.81 -37.97 16.10
N ILE A 15 -7.43 -38.36 17.22
CA ILE A 15 -8.40 -37.53 17.94
C ILE A 15 -7.74 -36.29 18.58
N GLU A 16 -6.50 -36.40 19.06
CA GLU A 16 -5.75 -35.27 19.61
C GLU A 16 -5.41 -34.24 18.53
N LEU A 17 -4.99 -34.70 17.34
CA LEU A 17 -4.75 -33.80 16.21
C LEU A 17 -6.05 -33.18 15.68
N LEU A 18 -7.16 -33.93 15.71
CA LEU A 18 -8.46 -33.44 15.28
C LEU A 18 -8.97 -32.32 16.18
N ALA A 19 -8.87 -32.47 17.51
CA ALA A 19 -9.28 -31.44 18.46
C ALA A 19 -8.53 -30.11 18.25
N VAL A 20 -7.22 -30.17 17.96
CA VAL A 20 -6.40 -28.98 17.67
C VAL A 20 -6.84 -28.29 16.38
N LEU A 21 -7.08 -29.05 15.31
CA LEU A 21 -7.54 -28.49 14.04
C LEU A 21 -8.88 -27.78 14.15
N VAL A 22 -9.80 -28.30 14.98
CA VAL A 22 -11.09 -27.64 15.26
C VAL A 22 -10.86 -26.28 15.92
N ILE A 23 -10.02 -26.20 16.95
CA ILE A 23 -9.73 -24.94 17.64
C ILE A 23 -9.04 -23.94 16.71
N VAL A 24 -8.01 -24.37 15.97
CA VAL A 24 -7.31 -23.52 14.98
C VAL A 24 -8.27 -23.06 13.88
N GLY A 25 -9.18 -23.92 13.43
CA GLY A 25 -10.18 -23.60 12.41
C GLY A 25 -11.14 -22.49 12.87
N ILE A 26 -11.62 -22.56 14.12
CA ILE A 26 -12.49 -21.52 14.69
C ILE A 26 -11.74 -20.18 14.81
N ILE A 27 -10.49 -20.20 15.29
CA ILE A 27 -9.66 -19.00 15.40
C ILE A 27 -9.41 -18.41 14.01
N ALA A 28 -9.05 -19.23 13.02
CA ALA A 28 -8.77 -18.80 11.66
C ALA A 28 -10.01 -18.17 10.99
N ALA A 29 -11.21 -18.72 11.22
CA ALA A 29 -12.46 -18.20 10.65
C ALA A 29 -12.73 -16.74 11.06
N ILE A 30 -12.36 -16.34 12.28
CA ILE A 30 -12.53 -14.97 12.78
C ILE A 30 -11.30 -14.11 12.42
N ALA A 31 -10.10 -14.66 12.55
CA ALA A 31 -8.86 -13.92 12.39
C ALA A 31 -8.61 -13.47 10.94
N ILE A 32 -8.87 -14.35 9.95
CA ILE A 32 -8.61 -14.06 8.53
C ILE A 32 -9.37 -12.80 8.04
N PRO A 33 -10.71 -12.69 8.18
CA PRO A 33 -11.43 -11.50 7.73
C PRO A 33 -11.03 -10.23 8.50
N ALA A 34 -10.77 -10.34 9.81
CA ALA A 34 -10.36 -9.21 10.64
C ALA A 34 -8.99 -8.63 10.22
N ILE A 35 -8.01 -9.51 9.96
CA ILE A 35 -6.67 -9.11 9.51
C ILE A 35 -6.73 -8.58 8.07
N SER A 36 -7.44 -9.26 7.17
CA SER A 36 -7.62 -8.83 5.78
C SER A 36 -8.20 -7.43 5.67
N GLY A 37 -9.25 -7.11 6.44
CA GLY A 37 -9.83 -5.77 6.47
C GLY A 37 -8.85 -4.70 6.97
N THR A 38 -8.00 -5.03 7.95
CA THR A 38 -7.00 -4.11 8.49
C THR A 38 -5.87 -3.86 7.49
N ILE A 39 -5.44 -4.88 6.76
CA ILE A 39 -4.44 -4.76 5.70
C ILE A 39 -4.96 -3.83 4.60
N ASN A 40 -6.19 -4.04 4.13
CA ASN A 40 -6.78 -3.20 3.07
C ASN A 40 -6.87 -1.74 3.49
N LYS A 41 -7.33 -1.46 4.71
CA LYS A 41 -7.35 -0.08 5.25
C LYS A 41 -5.95 0.53 5.36
N SER A 42 -4.94 -0.27 5.70
CA SER A 42 -3.57 0.21 5.78
C SER A 42 -3.00 0.53 4.41
N LYS A 43 -3.32 -0.28 3.39
CA LYS A 43 -2.99 -0.01 1.98
C LYS A 43 -3.64 1.29 1.49
N GLU A 44 -4.94 1.46 1.73
CA GLU A 44 -5.66 2.70 1.36
C GLU A 44 -5.07 3.94 2.03
N LYS A 45 -4.69 3.84 3.31
CA LYS A 45 -4.02 4.94 4.01
C LYS A 45 -2.63 5.26 3.45
N ALA A 46 -1.87 4.23 3.07
CA ALA A 46 -0.57 4.42 2.46
C ALA A 46 -0.69 5.11 1.09
N ASP A 47 -1.66 4.70 0.26
CA ASP A 47 -1.93 5.34 -1.03
C ASP A 47 -2.42 6.79 -0.85
N ALA A 48 -3.27 7.06 0.15
CA ALA A 48 -3.70 8.43 0.46
C ALA A 48 -2.55 9.33 0.94
N ALA A 49 -1.58 8.79 1.68
CA ALA A 49 -0.37 9.53 2.06
C ALA A 49 0.52 9.81 0.83
N THR A 50 0.62 8.84 -0.08
CA THR A 50 1.29 9.02 -1.38
C THR A 50 0.63 10.12 -2.20
N ASP A 51 -0.71 10.18 -2.24
CA ASP A 51 -1.45 11.26 -2.92
C ASP A 51 -1.05 12.64 -2.37
N GLN A 52 -1.00 12.79 -1.04
CA GLN A 52 -0.61 14.05 -0.40
C GLN A 52 0.82 14.46 -0.76
N MET A 53 1.76 13.51 -0.72
CA MET A 53 3.15 13.74 -1.13
C MET A 53 3.25 14.23 -2.58
N ILE A 54 2.49 13.61 -3.50
CA ILE A 54 2.49 14.03 -4.91
C ILE A 54 1.89 15.43 -5.02
N ILE A 55 0.76 15.71 -4.36
CA ILE A 55 0.12 17.03 -4.38
C ILE A 55 1.08 18.13 -3.91
N GLU A 56 1.80 17.90 -2.81
CA GLU A 56 2.81 18.84 -2.29
C GLU A 56 3.95 19.05 -3.30
N SER A 57 4.42 17.99 -3.95
CA SER A 57 5.45 18.09 -4.99
C SER A 57 4.97 18.89 -6.21
N VAL A 58 3.70 18.75 -6.61
CA VAL A 58 3.08 19.52 -7.68
C VAL A 58 2.94 20.99 -7.28
N LEU A 59 2.51 21.28 -6.06
CA LEU A 59 2.42 22.64 -5.54
C LEU A 59 3.79 23.33 -5.56
N ARG A 60 4.84 22.60 -5.17
CA ARG A 60 6.21 23.11 -5.27
C ARG A 60 6.62 23.38 -6.72
N TYR A 61 6.32 22.45 -7.63
CA TYR A 61 6.58 22.58 -9.06
C TYR A 61 5.93 23.83 -9.66
N VAL A 62 4.62 24.04 -9.43
CA VAL A 62 3.92 25.19 -10.02
C VAL A 62 4.41 26.53 -9.47
N VAL A 63 4.87 26.57 -8.23
CA VAL A 63 5.44 27.78 -7.61
C VAL A 63 6.83 28.07 -8.12
N ASP A 64 7.71 27.07 -8.18
CA ASP A 64 9.12 27.26 -8.58
C ASP A 64 9.23 27.67 -10.06
N GLU A 65 8.42 27.04 -10.92
CA GLU A 65 8.33 27.36 -12.35
C GLU A 65 7.50 28.62 -12.62
N ASN A 66 6.99 29.29 -11.57
CA ASN A 66 6.19 30.51 -11.65
C ASN A 66 5.04 30.40 -12.66
N LEU A 67 4.37 29.23 -12.67
CA LEU A 67 3.28 28.99 -13.59
C LEU A 67 2.13 29.92 -13.23
N ASN A 68 1.50 30.50 -14.23
CA ASN A 68 0.41 31.46 -14.11
C ASN A 68 -0.86 30.99 -14.84
N GLU A 69 -0.82 29.76 -15.35
CA GLU A 69 -1.90 29.12 -16.11
C GLU A 69 -2.14 27.70 -15.62
N THR A 70 -3.30 27.15 -15.94
CA THR A 70 -3.68 25.78 -15.56
C THR A 70 -2.79 24.76 -16.28
N VAL A 71 -2.13 23.90 -15.51
CA VAL A 71 -1.31 22.79 -16.00
C VAL A 71 -2.20 21.57 -16.17
N THR A 72 -2.39 21.12 -17.40
CA THR A 72 -3.29 19.99 -17.69
C THR A 72 -2.51 18.69 -17.89
N ALA A 73 -2.90 17.65 -17.14
CA ALA A 73 -2.53 16.24 -17.34
C ALA A 73 -1.04 15.98 -17.62
N LYS A 74 -0.17 16.45 -16.73
CA LYS A 74 1.28 16.24 -16.79
C LYS A 74 1.67 14.93 -16.09
N SER A 75 2.61 14.18 -16.66
CA SER A 75 3.06 12.91 -16.09
C SER A 75 3.96 13.12 -14.87
N ILE A 76 3.70 12.34 -13.82
CA ILE A 76 4.45 12.41 -12.55
C ILE A 76 5.92 12.05 -12.77
N SER A 77 6.20 11.00 -13.54
CA SER A 77 7.56 10.54 -13.80
C SER A 77 8.41 11.54 -14.59
N THR A 78 7.82 12.25 -15.56
CA THR A 78 8.58 13.16 -16.43
C THR A 78 8.68 14.57 -15.88
N GLU A 79 7.70 15.02 -15.08
CA GLU A 79 7.65 16.42 -14.63
C GLU A 79 8.02 16.55 -13.16
N LEU A 80 7.72 15.56 -12.31
CA LEU A 80 8.07 15.62 -10.89
C LEU A 80 9.36 14.85 -10.62
N VAL A 81 9.50 13.63 -11.15
CA VAL A 81 10.71 12.84 -10.90
C VAL A 81 11.89 13.36 -11.71
N ALA A 82 11.75 13.54 -13.03
CA ALA A 82 12.87 13.98 -13.86
C ALA A 82 13.36 15.41 -13.53
N LYS A 83 12.46 16.29 -13.06
CA LYS A 83 12.81 17.65 -12.60
C LYS A 83 13.20 17.70 -11.11
N GLY A 84 13.21 16.58 -10.40
CA GLY A 84 13.72 16.48 -9.03
C GLY A 84 12.78 16.94 -7.91
N TYR A 85 11.50 17.13 -8.19
CA TYR A 85 10.47 17.39 -7.16
C TYR A 85 10.07 16.11 -6.40
N LEU A 86 10.29 14.94 -7.01
CA LEU A 86 10.20 13.62 -6.38
C LEU A 86 11.48 12.83 -6.65
N ASN A 87 11.94 12.06 -5.66
CA ASN A 87 13.16 11.26 -5.80
C ASN A 87 12.98 10.01 -6.68
N SER A 88 11.75 9.50 -6.75
CA SER A 88 11.41 8.29 -7.51
C SER A 88 9.91 8.25 -7.79
N ASP A 89 9.52 7.37 -8.70
CA ASP A 89 8.10 7.09 -8.92
C ASP A 89 7.45 6.56 -7.63
N PRO A 90 6.28 7.08 -7.25
CA PRO A 90 5.57 6.60 -6.07
C PRO A 90 5.15 5.13 -6.22
N VAL A 91 5.29 4.37 -5.14
CA VAL A 91 4.88 2.96 -5.07
C VAL A 91 3.45 2.89 -4.53
N TRP A 92 2.59 2.18 -5.24
CA TRP A 92 1.16 2.05 -4.93
C TRP A 92 0.86 0.67 -4.37
N GLN A 93 0.03 0.62 -3.33
CA GLN A 93 -0.42 -0.62 -2.72
C GLN A 93 -1.59 -1.24 -3.50
N ASP A 94 -2.44 -0.41 -4.11
CA ASP A 94 -3.42 -0.79 -5.12
C ASP A 94 -3.01 -0.29 -6.51
N THR A 95 -2.44 -1.19 -7.30
CA THR A 95 -1.98 -0.87 -8.68
C THR A 95 -3.12 -0.45 -9.60
N SER A 96 -4.36 -0.83 -9.29
CA SER A 96 -5.55 -0.49 -10.11
C SER A 96 -5.95 0.99 -9.96
N LYS A 97 -5.52 1.63 -8.87
CA LYS A 97 -5.79 3.04 -8.55
C LYS A 97 -4.58 3.94 -8.73
N LYS A 98 -3.48 3.40 -9.27
CA LYS A 98 -2.24 4.14 -9.54
C LYS A 98 -2.56 5.44 -10.26
N LYS A 99 -2.07 6.56 -9.71
CA LYS A 99 -2.12 7.87 -10.37
C LYS A 99 -0.83 8.09 -11.14
N SER A 100 -0.95 8.33 -12.44
CA SER A 100 0.21 8.54 -13.33
C SER A 100 0.36 9.99 -13.78
N THR A 101 -0.71 10.78 -13.70
CA THR A 101 -0.71 12.18 -14.14
C THR A 101 -1.35 13.09 -13.10
N PHE A 102 -1.01 14.38 -13.15
CA PHE A 102 -1.62 15.41 -12.33
C PHE A 102 -2.12 16.58 -13.19
N THR A 103 -3.14 17.25 -12.70
CA THR A 103 -3.64 18.53 -13.22
C THR A 103 -3.57 19.54 -12.08
N ALA A 104 -2.99 20.71 -12.34
CA ALA A 104 -2.96 21.83 -11.41
C ALA A 104 -3.75 23.00 -11.99
N THR A 105 -4.86 23.34 -11.37
CA THR A 105 -5.76 24.42 -11.81
C THR A 105 -5.56 25.63 -10.93
N LEU A 106 -5.36 26.79 -11.56
CA LEU A 106 -5.33 28.09 -10.88
C LEU A 106 -6.71 28.74 -11.01
N THR A 107 -7.41 28.92 -9.89
CA THR A 107 -8.65 29.69 -9.84
C THR A 107 -8.43 30.90 -8.93
N GLY A 108 -8.32 32.08 -9.54
CA GLY A 108 -7.88 33.29 -8.85
C GLY A 108 -6.44 33.14 -8.35
N ASN A 109 -6.23 33.21 -7.04
CA ASN A 109 -4.91 33.08 -6.40
C ASN A 109 -4.69 31.71 -5.69
N LYS A 110 -5.54 30.72 -5.97
CA LYS A 110 -5.50 29.41 -5.31
C LYS A 110 -5.22 28.29 -6.32
N TRP A 111 -4.21 27.48 -6.02
CA TRP A 111 -3.93 26.24 -6.73
C TRP A 111 -4.78 25.09 -6.19
N THR A 112 -5.38 24.33 -7.10
CA THR A 112 -6.05 23.05 -6.82
C THR A 112 -5.38 21.97 -7.66
N VAL A 113 -4.90 20.90 -7.01
CA VAL A 113 -4.24 19.78 -7.68
C VAL A 113 -5.16 18.57 -7.67
N THR A 114 -5.33 17.95 -8.84
CA THR A 114 -6.09 16.72 -9.04
C THR A 114 -5.18 15.63 -9.61
N LEU A 115 -5.17 14.47 -8.98
CA LEU A 115 -4.40 13.31 -9.43
C LEU A 115 -5.28 12.38 -10.27
N ASN A 116 -4.82 12.07 -11.48
CA ASN A 116 -5.53 11.23 -12.43
C ASN A 116 -4.80 9.90 -12.61
N THR A 117 -5.58 8.85 -12.83
CA THR A 117 -5.07 7.50 -13.13
C THR A 117 -4.32 7.50 -14.45
#